data_AF-A0A954HNU4-F1
#
_entry.id   AF-A0A954HNU4-F1
#
_cell.length_a   1.000
_cell.length_b   1.000
_cell.length_c   1.000
_cell.angle_alpha   90.00
_cell.angle_beta   90.00
_cell.angle_gamma   90.00
#
_symmetry.space_group_name_H-M   'P 1'
#
loop_
_entity.id
_entity.type
_entity.pdbx_description
1 polymer ?
#
loop_
_entity_poly.entity_id
_entity_poly.type
_entity_poly.pdbx_seq_one_letter_code
_entity_poly.pdbx_strand_id
1 'polypeptide(L)'
;LCVLYDPPTHGIAGSAAISMIGWVLVGILCWRMHRRNPLVSWAGAVFLLLLFPVLNFFRITTLMNDRYLYLPCICFFAVAAGGLRPLLIVAESHADELIRSLAQLTRLTASALVIGAAMTATAGHLPVWRNSESLWTHAASQVPQLTVVRIQMAYTLHDSGRRREGIRELQKALLQCQPDRLDRDRILKTLQEWNEELNIRVARQ
;
A
#
# COMPACT_ATOMS: atom_id res chain seq x y z
N LEU A 1 -11.53 -5.92 -0.76
CA LEU A 1 -12.04 -4.69 -1.41
C LEU A 1 -10.84 -3.76 -1.61
N CYS A 2 -10.33 -3.59 -2.84
CA CYS A 2 -9.29 -2.59 -3.09
C CYS A 2 -9.99 -1.26 -3.35
N VAL A 3 -9.68 -0.25 -2.53
CA VAL A 3 -10.06 1.13 -2.80
C VAL A 3 -9.49 1.49 -4.17
N LEU A 4 -10.33 1.94 -5.10
CA LEU A 4 -9.86 2.52 -6.34
C LEU A 4 -9.14 3.82 -5.96
N TYR A 5 -7.83 3.87 -6.15
CA TYR A 5 -7.15 5.15 -6.17
C TYR A 5 -7.59 5.87 -7.44
N ASP A 6 -8.23 7.02 -7.31
CA ASP A 6 -8.42 7.98 -8.40
C ASP A 6 -7.31 9.03 -8.30
N PRO A 7 -6.11 8.77 -8.84
CA PRO A 7 -5.09 9.80 -8.91
C PRO A 7 -5.59 10.94 -9.81
N PRO A 8 -5.21 12.19 -9.53
CA PRO A 8 -5.51 13.29 -10.42
C PRO A 8 -4.95 12.99 -11.81
N THR A 9 -5.83 12.96 -12.82
CA THR A 9 -5.46 12.68 -14.22
C THR A 9 -5.12 13.96 -15.00
N HIS A 10 -5.42 15.12 -14.44
CA HIS A 10 -5.14 16.44 -15.01
C HIS A 10 -4.04 17.15 -14.21
N GLY A 11 -3.20 17.94 -14.89
CA GLY A 11 -2.13 18.72 -14.24
C GLY A 11 -0.88 17.92 -13.84
N ILE A 12 -0.80 16.63 -14.19
CA ILE A 12 0.31 15.73 -13.82
C ILE A 12 1.49 15.71 -14.81
N ALA A 13 1.48 16.57 -15.83
CA ALA A 13 2.54 16.55 -16.85
C ALA A 13 3.94 16.78 -16.25
N GLY A 14 4.05 17.67 -15.26
CA GLY A 14 5.33 17.96 -14.58
C GLY A 14 5.86 16.77 -13.80
N SER A 15 5.02 16.13 -12.98
CA SER A 15 5.41 14.93 -12.23
C SER A 15 5.75 13.77 -13.17
N ALA A 16 4.97 13.57 -14.23
CA ALA A 16 5.24 12.57 -15.26
C ALA A 16 6.59 12.79 -15.95
N ALA A 17 6.94 14.04 -16.29
CA ALA A 17 8.23 14.37 -16.88
C ALA A 17 9.39 14.07 -15.92
N ILE A 18 9.28 14.45 -14.64
CA ILE A 18 10.29 14.16 -13.61
C ILE A 18 10.47 12.65 -13.46
N SER A 19 9.38 11.89 -13.38
CA SER A 19 9.43 10.42 -13.29
C SER A 19 10.09 9.81 -14.52
N MET A 20 9.78 10.30 -15.72
CA MET A 20 10.41 9.83 -16.97
C MET A 20 11.92 10.05 -16.95
N ILE A 21 12.36 11.25 -16.56
CA ILE A 21 13.79 11.58 -16.42
C ILE A 21 14.45 10.66 -15.37
N GLY A 22 13.78 10.43 -14.24
CA GLY A 22 14.25 9.51 -13.19
C GLY A 22 14.47 8.09 -13.73
N TRP A 23 13.52 7.54 -14.48
CA TRP A 23 13.63 6.21 -15.08
C TRP A 23 14.74 6.13 -16.13
N VAL A 24 14.93 7.19 -16.94
CA VAL A 24 16.04 7.27 -17.90
C VAL A 24 17.38 7.27 -17.16
N LEU A 25 17.52 8.03 -16.08
CA LEU A 25 18.74 8.05 -15.26
C LEU A 25 19.03 6.68 -14.64
N VAL A 26 18.01 6.00 -14.10
CA VAL A 26 18.14 4.63 -13.58
C VAL A 26 18.59 3.68 -14.69
N GLY A 27 18.00 3.77 -15.88
CA GLY A 27 18.40 2.97 -17.04
C GLY A 27 19.86 3.19 -17.45
N ILE A 28 20.30 4.45 -17.51
CA ILE A 28 21.69 4.82 -17.82
C ILE A 28 22.64 4.27 -16.74
N LEU A 29 22.27 4.37 -15.46
CA LEU A 29 23.08 3.87 -14.35
C LEU A 29 23.21 2.34 -14.41
N CYS A 30 22.10 1.63 -14.63
CA CYS A 30 22.09 0.18 -14.83
C CYS A 30 22.97 -0.23 -16.02
N TRP A 31 22.87 0.49 -17.15
CA TRP A 31 23.70 0.23 -18.34
C TRP A 31 25.19 0.43 -18.08
N ARG A 32 25.57 1.52 -17.40
CA ARG A 32 26.97 1.78 -17.02
C ARG A 32 27.50 0.72 -16.05
N MET A 33 26.68 0.28 -15.10
CA MET A 33 27.06 -0.72 -14.09
C MET A 33 27.05 -2.16 -14.62
N HIS A 34 26.34 -2.44 -15.73
CA HIS A 34 26.25 -3.78 -16.30
C HIS A 34 27.61 -4.42 -16.59
N ARG A 35 28.57 -3.63 -17.08
CA ARG A 35 29.93 -4.10 -17.37
C ARG A 35 30.75 -4.46 -16.12
N ARG A 36 30.43 -3.86 -14.97
CA ARG A 36 31.15 -4.08 -13.70
C ARG A 36 30.48 -5.11 -12.81
N ASN A 37 29.17 -5.25 -12.90
CA ASN A 37 28.42 -6.17 -12.05
C ASN A 37 27.24 -6.80 -12.82
N PRO A 38 27.36 -8.08 -13.25
CA PRO A 38 26.30 -8.76 -13.98
C PRO A 38 25.01 -8.93 -13.16
N LEU A 39 25.08 -8.80 -11.82
CA LEU A 39 23.90 -8.82 -10.97
C LEU A 39 22.96 -7.64 -11.24
N VAL A 40 23.49 -6.46 -11.58
CA VAL A 40 22.66 -5.25 -11.81
C VAL A 40 21.79 -5.41 -13.05
N SER A 41 22.36 -5.97 -14.13
CA SER A 41 21.59 -6.28 -15.34
C SER A 41 20.59 -7.39 -15.14
N TRP A 42 20.97 -8.45 -14.43
CA TRP A 42 20.07 -9.55 -14.15
C TRP A 42 18.90 -9.08 -13.30
N ALA A 43 19.17 -8.34 -12.23
CA ALA A 43 18.14 -7.75 -11.37
C ALA A 43 17.26 -6.75 -12.14
N GLY A 44 17.82 -5.93 -13.03
CA GLY A 44 17.04 -5.03 -13.89
C GLY A 44 16.11 -5.77 -14.84
N ALA A 45 16.59 -6.85 -15.49
CA ALA A 45 15.78 -7.67 -16.37
C ALA A 45 14.65 -8.38 -15.62
N VAL A 46 14.96 -8.98 -14.46
CA VAL A 46 13.97 -9.64 -13.60
C VAL A 46 12.97 -8.63 -13.03
N PHE A 47 13.42 -7.43 -12.65
CA PHE A 47 12.56 -6.34 -12.19
C PHE A 47 11.53 -5.98 -13.26
N LEU A 48 11.97 -5.76 -14.51
CA LEU A 48 11.06 -5.45 -15.63
C LEU A 48 10.12 -6.61 -15.94
N LEU A 49 10.60 -7.85 -15.86
CA LEU A 49 9.78 -9.05 -16.06
C LEU A 49 8.68 -9.16 -14.99
N LEU A 50 9.01 -8.90 -13.72
CA LEU A 50 8.04 -8.94 -12.62
C LEU A 50 7.03 -7.78 -12.69
N LEU A 51 7.44 -6.64 -13.24
CA LEU A 51 6.57 -5.46 -13.40
C LEU A 51 5.69 -5.56 -14.65
N PHE A 52 6.12 -6.33 -15.66
CA PHE A 52 5.44 -6.47 -16.95
C PHE A 52 3.93 -6.75 -16.85
N PRO A 53 3.44 -7.69 -16.02
CA PRO A 53 2.00 -7.96 -15.89
C PRO A 53 1.20 -6.75 -15.37
N VAL A 54 1.85 -5.86 -14.62
CA VAL A 54 1.23 -4.72 -13.96
C VAL A 54 1.40 -3.41 -14.73
N LEU A 55 2.15 -3.41 -15.84
CA LEU A 55 2.29 -2.24 -16.72
C LEU A 55 1.01 -1.86 -17.47
N ASN A 56 -0.13 -2.52 -17.18
CA ASN A 56 -1.42 -2.28 -17.81
C ASN A 56 -1.42 -2.47 -19.34
N PHE A 57 -0.57 -3.37 -19.88
CA PHE A 57 -0.68 -3.83 -21.27
C PHE A 57 -2.07 -4.43 -21.56
N PHE A 58 -2.66 -5.07 -20.56
CA PHE A 58 -4.08 -5.41 -20.51
C PHE A 58 -4.77 -4.46 -19.53
N ARG A 59 -5.99 -4.02 -19.83
CA ARG A 59 -6.75 -3.13 -18.94
C ARG A 59 -7.04 -3.84 -17.61
N ILE A 60 -6.41 -3.36 -16.54
CA ILE A 60 -6.70 -3.78 -15.16
C ILE A 60 -7.66 -2.75 -14.54
N THR A 61 -8.55 -3.20 -13.66
CA THR A 61 -9.52 -2.34 -12.98
C THR A 61 -8.88 -1.39 -11.96
N THR A 62 -7.66 -1.65 -11.50
CA THR A 62 -6.96 -0.86 -10.47
C THR A 62 -5.61 -0.39 -11.00
N LEU A 63 -5.52 0.92 -11.23
CA LEU A 63 -4.33 1.57 -11.81
C LEU A 63 -3.13 1.55 -10.86
N MET A 64 -3.37 1.76 -9.56
CA MET A 64 -2.31 1.86 -8.55
C MET A 64 -2.61 0.95 -7.36
N ASN A 65 -1.61 0.17 -6.96
CA ASN A 65 -1.68 -0.67 -5.78
C ASN A 65 -0.28 -1.03 -5.28
N ASP A 66 -0.02 -0.87 -3.99
CA ASP A 66 1.30 -1.11 -3.39
C ASP A 66 1.76 -2.56 -3.57
N ARG A 67 0.82 -3.51 -3.61
CA ARG A 67 1.12 -4.95 -3.78
C ARG A 67 1.83 -5.29 -5.09
N TYR A 68 1.74 -4.42 -6.09
CA TYR A 68 2.40 -4.62 -7.38
C TYR A 68 3.92 -4.49 -7.29
N LEU A 69 4.42 -3.77 -6.28
CA LEU A 69 5.85 -3.56 -6.07
C LEU A 69 6.48 -4.60 -5.13
N TYR A 70 5.70 -5.46 -4.46
CA TYR A 70 6.24 -6.40 -3.48
C TYR A 70 7.31 -7.33 -4.06
N LEU A 71 7.04 -7.92 -5.23
CA LEU A 71 8.02 -8.80 -5.91
C LEU A 71 9.15 -8.01 -6.58
N PRO A 72 8.90 -6.96 -7.38
CA PRO A 72 9.97 -6.15 -7.96
C PRO A 72 10.95 -5.56 -6.94
N CYS A 73 10.47 -5.15 -5.75
CA CYS A 73 11.32 -4.59 -4.70
C CYS A 73 12.42 -5.55 -4.20
N ILE A 74 12.24 -6.87 -4.33
CA ILE A 74 13.27 -7.86 -3.95
C ILE A 74 14.54 -7.63 -4.78
N CYS A 75 14.39 -7.39 -6.10
CA CYS A 75 15.51 -7.10 -6.99
C CYS A 75 16.22 -5.80 -6.61
N PHE A 76 15.45 -4.77 -6.25
CA PHE A 76 16.00 -3.49 -5.79
C PHE A 76 16.84 -3.66 -4.52
N PHE A 77 16.32 -4.36 -3.51
CA PHE A 77 17.06 -4.61 -2.26
C PHE A 77 18.29 -5.51 -2.48
N ALA A 78 18.21 -6.49 -3.38
CA ALA A 78 19.35 -7.33 -3.73
C ALA A 78 20.50 -6.52 -4.36
N VAL A 79 20.18 -5.60 -5.28
CA VAL A 79 21.17 -4.69 -5.89
C VAL A 79 21.73 -3.72 -4.85
N ALA A 80 20.88 -3.13 -4.01
CA ALA A 80 21.31 -2.22 -2.95
C ALA A 80 22.26 -2.89 -1.96
N ALA A 81 21.94 -4.11 -1.50
CA ALA A 81 22.79 -4.90 -0.61
C ALA A 81 24.11 -5.27 -1.30
N GLY A 82 24.06 -5.70 -2.57
CA GLY A 82 25.25 -6.03 -3.36
C GLY A 82 26.17 -4.83 -3.61
N GLY A 83 25.61 -3.64 -3.81
CA GLY A 83 26.36 -2.38 -3.96
C GLY A 83 26.96 -1.86 -2.65
N LEU A 84 26.31 -2.11 -1.52
CA LEU A 84 26.79 -1.71 -0.20
C LEU A 84 27.91 -2.62 0.33
N ARG A 85 27.90 -3.91 -0.04
CA ARG A 85 28.91 -4.91 0.36
C ARG A 85 30.37 -4.47 0.14
N PRO A 86 30.81 -4.01 -1.05
CA PRO A 86 32.20 -3.60 -1.25
C PRO A 86 32.59 -2.38 -0.39
N LEU A 87 31.66 -1.44 -0.15
CA LEU A 87 31.91 -0.30 0.73
C LEU A 87 32.15 -0.75 2.18
N LEU A 88 31.39 -1.75 2.64
CA LEU A 88 31.56 -2.34 3.96
C LEU A 88 32.89 -3.10 4.09
N ILE A 89 33.28 -3.86 3.07
CA ILE A 89 34.54 -4.64 3.08
C ILE A 89 35.76 -3.73 3.06
N VAL A 90 35.77 -2.68 2.24
CA VAL A 90 36.90 -1.71 2.17
C VAL A 90 37.04 -0.93 3.48
N ALA A 91 35.93 -0.59 4.13
CA ALA A 91 35.93 0.05 5.44
C ALA A 91 36.49 -0.87 6.53
N GLU A 92 36.24 -2.19 6.46
CA GLU A 92 36.77 -3.17 7.41
C GLU A 92 38.24 -3.52 7.17
N SER A 93 38.72 -3.49 5.92
CA SER A 93 40.10 -3.87 5.60
C SER A 93 41.15 -2.86 6.07
N HIS A 94 40.76 -1.61 6.29
CA HIS A 94 41.63 -0.52 6.76
C HIS A 94 41.50 -0.24 8.27
N ALA A 95 40.72 -1.05 8.98
CA ALA A 95 40.38 -0.82 10.38
C ALA A 95 41.16 -1.75 11.32
N ASP A 96 41.66 -1.21 12.43
CA ASP A 96 42.23 -2.00 13.52
C ASP A 96 41.20 -2.98 14.12
N GLU A 97 41.67 -3.99 14.84
CA GLU A 97 40.82 -5.05 15.42
C GLU A 97 39.75 -4.48 16.40
N LEU A 98 40.09 -3.43 17.14
CA LEU A 98 39.14 -2.70 17.98
C LEU A 98 38.08 -1.94 17.17
N ILE A 99 38.46 -1.34 16.04
CA ILE A 99 37.51 -0.62 15.18
C ILE A 99 36.56 -1.60 14.48
N ARG A 100 37.04 -2.78 14.08
CA ARG A 100 36.21 -3.84 13.51
C ARG A 100 35.18 -4.39 14.48
N SER A 101 35.56 -4.65 15.73
CA SER A 101 34.62 -5.13 16.75
C SER A 101 33.55 -4.08 17.09
N LEU A 102 33.92 -2.80 17.19
CA LEU A 102 32.97 -1.69 17.36
C LEU A 102 32.05 -1.52 16.12
N ALA A 103 32.58 -1.66 14.91
CA ALA A 103 31.79 -1.62 13.67
C ALA A 103 30.79 -2.78 13.59
N GLN A 104 31.17 -3.98 14.03
CA GLN A 104 30.26 -5.12 14.08
C GLN A 104 29.16 -4.92 15.13
N LEU A 105 29.52 -4.44 16.32
CA LEU A 105 28.56 -4.16 17.38
C LEU A 105 27.56 -3.07 16.96
N THR A 106 28.03 -1.98 16.36
CA THR A 106 27.16 -0.89 15.86
C THR A 106 26.22 -1.36 14.75
N ARG A 107 26.66 -2.24 13.85
CA ARG A 107 25.76 -2.83 12.85
C ARG A 107 24.70 -3.72 13.48
N LEU A 108 25.06 -4.55 14.44
CA LEU A 108 24.11 -5.42 15.15
C LEU A 108 23.10 -4.59 15.94
N THR A 109 23.56 -3.57 16.66
CA THR A 109 22.66 -2.68 17.43
C THR A 109 21.76 -1.86 16.52
N ALA A 110 22.28 -1.31 15.41
CA ALA A 110 21.47 -0.61 14.42
C ALA A 110 20.41 -1.53 13.80
N SER A 111 20.79 -2.76 13.45
CA SER A 111 19.86 -3.76 12.89
C SER A 111 18.78 -4.14 13.90
N ALA A 112 19.17 -4.40 15.15
CA ALA A 112 18.24 -4.71 16.24
C ALA A 112 17.29 -3.53 16.53
N LEU A 113 17.78 -2.29 16.47
CA LEU A 113 16.97 -1.09 16.66
C LEU A 113 15.93 -0.93 15.55
N VAL A 114 16.33 -1.11 14.29
CA VAL A 114 15.42 -1.05 13.13
C VAL A 114 14.34 -2.14 13.23
N ILE A 115 14.73 -3.37 13.55
CA ILE A 115 13.78 -4.48 13.72
C ILE A 115 12.83 -4.19 14.91
N GLY A 116 13.39 -3.77 16.05
CA GLY A 116 12.61 -3.40 17.22
C GLY A 116 11.60 -2.29 16.94
N ALA A 117 12.01 -1.23 16.22
CA ALA A 117 11.14 -0.14 15.79
C ALA A 117 10.03 -0.63 14.84
N ALA A 118 10.35 -1.52 13.90
CA ALA A 118 9.34 -2.11 13.02
C ALA A 118 8.34 -2.98 13.79
N MET A 119 8.81 -3.76 14.77
CA MET A 119 7.96 -4.59 15.62
C MET A 119 7.04 -3.74 16.50
N THR A 120 7.55 -2.67 17.12
CA THR A 120 6.73 -1.77 17.95
C THR A 120 5.70 -1.01 17.11
N ALA A 121 6.07 -0.53 15.92
CA ALA A 121 5.13 0.09 14.99
C ALA A 121 4.03 -0.89 14.55
N THR A 122 4.39 -2.14 14.30
CA THR A 122 3.44 -3.21 13.96
C THR A 122 2.50 -3.52 15.12
N ALA A 123 3.03 -3.62 16.34
CA ALA A 123 2.25 -3.83 17.55
C ALA A 123 1.24 -2.70 17.80
N GLY A 124 1.60 -1.44 17.50
CA GLY A 124 0.67 -0.30 17.59
C GLY A 124 -0.51 -0.37 16.63
N HIS A 125 -0.34 -0.99 15.46
CA HIS A 125 -1.41 -1.14 14.46
C HIS A 125 -2.26 -2.41 14.65
N LEU A 126 -1.75 -3.42 15.36
CA LEU A 126 -2.43 -4.70 15.55
C LEU A 126 -3.86 -4.58 16.10
N PRO A 127 -4.16 -3.67 17.07
CA PRO A 127 -5.53 -3.47 17.56
C PRO A 127 -6.51 -2.98 16.47
N VAL A 128 -6.04 -2.19 15.50
CA VAL A 128 -6.87 -1.70 14.38
C VAL A 128 -7.31 -2.87 13.50
N TRP A 129 -6.42 -3.83 13.27
CA TRP A 129 -6.67 -5.01 12.43
C TRP A 129 -7.37 -6.16 13.16
N ARG A 130 -7.74 -5.98 14.44
CA ARG A 130 -8.32 -7.04 15.27
C ARG A 130 -9.66 -7.56 14.71
N ASN A 131 -10.51 -6.67 14.20
CA ASN A 131 -11.78 -7.02 13.57
C ASN A 131 -12.25 -5.94 12.58
N SER A 132 -13.32 -6.23 11.83
CA SER A 132 -13.86 -5.31 10.84
C SER A 132 -14.31 -3.98 11.47
N GLU A 133 -14.89 -4.00 12.67
CA GLU A 133 -15.39 -2.76 13.31
C GLU A 133 -14.24 -1.84 13.72
N SER A 134 -13.17 -2.37 14.34
CA SER A 134 -11.98 -1.60 14.68
C SER A 134 -11.30 -1.03 13.45
N LEU A 135 -11.24 -1.82 12.37
CA LEU A 135 -10.62 -1.41 11.11
C LEU A 135 -11.38 -0.25 10.46
N TRP A 136 -12.70 -0.41 10.28
CA TRP A 136 -13.51 0.60 9.59
C TRP A 136 -13.80 1.82 10.45
N THR A 137 -13.85 1.68 11.77
CA THR A 137 -13.89 2.83 12.70
C THR A 137 -12.61 3.65 12.59
N HIS A 138 -11.44 3.00 12.59
CA HIS A 138 -10.17 3.70 12.40
C HIS A 138 -10.11 4.37 11.02
N ALA A 139 -10.45 3.65 9.94
CA ALA A 139 -10.47 4.21 8.60
C ALA A 139 -11.41 5.41 8.45
N ALA A 140 -12.59 5.36 9.07
CA ALA A 140 -13.56 6.46 9.07
C ALA A 140 -13.06 7.69 9.83
N SER A 141 -12.21 7.52 10.85
CA SER A 141 -11.59 8.65 11.56
C SER A 141 -10.48 9.32 10.74
N GLN A 142 -9.77 8.57 9.92
CA GLN A 142 -8.68 9.09 9.08
C GLN A 142 -9.20 9.72 7.79
N VAL A 143 -10.17 9.07 7.12
CA VAL A 143 -10.65 9.48 5.80
C VAL A 143 -12.19 9.43 5.73
N PRO A 144 -12.91 10.30 6.48
CA PRO A 144 -14.38 10.25 6.59
C PRO A 144 -15.12 10.58 5.29
N GLN A 145 -14.47 11.29 4.37
CA GLN A 145 -15.03 11.64 3.05
C GLN A 145 -14.95 10.49 2.03
N LEU A 146 -14.24 9.40 2.32
CA LEU A 146 -14.08 8.32 1.34
C LEU A 146 -15.30 7.39 1.33
N THR A 147 -16.05 7.39 0.22
CA THR A 147 -17.31 6.64 0.06
C THR A 147 -17.18 5.18 0.47
N VAL A 148 -16.14 4.51 -0.02
CA VAL A 148 -15.94 3.07 0.25
C VAL A 148 -15.75 2.77 1.73
N VAL A 149 -15.15 3.67 2.51
CA VAL A 149 -14.99 3.49 3.96
C VAL A 149 -16.36 3.47 4.64
N ARG A 150 -17.27 4.37 4.26
CA ARG A 150 -18.63 4.41 4.81
C ARG A 150 -19.48 3.22 4.38
N ILE A 151 -19.35 2.78 3.12
CA ILE A 151 -20.01 1.57 2.65
C ILE A 151 -19.57 0.37 3.51
N GLN A 152 -18.26 0.19 3.72
CA GLN A 152 -17.76 -0.94 4.50
C GLN A 152 -18.12 -0.85 6.00
N MET A 153 -18.14 0.36 6.57
CA MET A 153 -18.66 0.58 7.91
C MET A 153 -20.14 0.18 8.00
N ALA A 154 -20.94 0.54 7.00
CA ALA A 154 -22.35 0.18 6.95
C ALA A 154 -22.57 -1.33 6.92
N TYR A 155 -21.82 -2.07 6.10
CA TYR A 155 -21.88 -3.55 6.08
C TYR A 155 -21.46 -4.14 7.42
N THR A 156 -20.39 -3.63 8.03
CA THR A 156 -19.93 -4.12 9.34
C THR A 156 -20.97 -3.91 10.44
N LEU A 157 -21.65 -2.76 10.43
CA LEU A 157 -22.76 -2.48 11.34
C LEU A 157 -23.97 -3.38 11.05
N HIS A 158 -24.27 -3.62 9.78
CA HIS A 158 -25.35 -4.50 9.37
C HIS A 158 -25.12 -5.95 9.83
N ASP A 159 -23.92 -6.47 9.61
CA ASP A 159 -23.51 -7.85 9.95
C ASP A 159 -23.45 -8.09 11.45
N SER A 160 -23.14 -7.05 12.24
CA SER A 160 -23.22 -7.08 13.72
C SER A 160 -24.65 -6.91 14.26
N GLY A 161 -25.67 -6.86 13.39
CA GLY A 161 -27.08 -6.75 13.77
C GLY A 161 -27.58 -5.32 13.96
N ARG A 162 -26.70 -4.32 13.92
CA ARG A 162 -26.99 -2.88 14.04
C ARG A 162 -27.48 -2.30 12.70
N ARG A 163 -28.49 -2.94 12.09
CA ARG A 163 -28.99 -2.61 10.74
C ARG A 163 -29.39 -1.14 10.55
N ARG A 164 -30.07 -0.55 11.55
CA ARG A 164 -30.48 0.86 11.51
C ARG A 164 -29.28 1.80 11.42
N GLU A 165 -28.18 1.46 12.09
CA GLU A 165 -26.94 2.25 12.01
C GLU A 165 -26.25 2.08 10.67
N GLY A 166 -26.24 0.86 10.12
CA GLY A 166 -25.72 0.59 8.77
C GLY A 166 -26.43 1.44 7.70
N ILE A 167 -27.76 1.51 7.74
CA ILE A 167 -28.55 2.36 6.83
C ILE A 167 -28.17 3.84 6.98
N ARG A 168 -28.00 4.33 8.21
CA ARG A 168 -27.57 5.72 8.46
C ARG A 168 -26.20 6.01 7.86
N GLU A 169 -25.26 5.07 7.93
CA GLU A 169 -23.93 5.25 7.33
C GLU A 169 -23.98 5.30 5.80
N LEU A 170 -24.82 4.48 5.16
CA LEU A 170 -25.06 4.56 3.71
C LEU A 170 -25.68 5.91 3.30
N GLN A 171 -26.65 6.41 4.07
CA GLN A 171 -27.24 7.74 3.82
C GLN A 171 -26.20 8.86 3.97
N LYS A 172 -25.34 8.79 4.99
CA LYS A 172 -24.23 9.74 5.15
C LYS A 172 -23.27 9.69 3.96
N ALA A 173 -22.99 8.50 3.42
CA ALA A 173 -22.13 8.37 2.24
C ALA A 173 -22.68 9.12 1.02
N LEU A 174 -23.99 9.02 0.75
CA LEU A 174 -24.64 9.76 -0.34
C LEU A 174 -24.56 11.28 -0.15
N LEU A 175 -24.67 11.75 1.10
CA LEU A 175 -24.70 13.17 1.43
C LEU A 175 -23.30 13.79 1.51
N GLN A 176 -22.29 13.05 1.96
CA GLN A 176 -20.99 13.60 2.39
C GLN A 176 -19.79 13.17 1.54
N CYS A 177 -19.88 12.08 0.76
CA CYS A 177 -18.69 11.45 0.17
C CYS A 177 -18.55 11.58 -1.36
N GLN A 178 -19.42 12.36 -2.02
CA GLN A 178 -19.44 12.51 -3.49
C GLN A 178 -19.24 11.17 -4.23
N PRO A 179 -20.12 10.18 -4.00
CA PRO A 179 -19.97 8.85 -4.61
C PRO A 179 -20.02 8.95 -6.13
N ASP A 180 -19.18 8.16 -6.80
CA ASP A 180 -19.27 7.96 -8.24
C ASP A 180 -20.61 7.30 -8.62
N ARG A 181 -20.86 7.13 -9.92
CA ARG A 181 -22.12 6.55 -10.39
C ARG A 181 -22.32 5.10 -9.90
N LEU A 182 -21.27 4.29 -9.91
CA LEU A 182 -21.37 2.86 -9.55
C LEU A 182 -21.58 2.68 -8.05
N ASP A 183 -20.86 3.43 -7.22
CA ASP A 183 -21.02 3.45 -5.78
C ASP A 183 -22.38 4.02 -5.39
N ARG A 184 -22.86 5.06 -6.07
CA ARG A 184 -24.21 5.62 -5.83
C ARG A 184 -25.29 4.57 -6.13
N ASP A 185 -25.23 3.92 -7.29
CA ASP A 185 -26.19 2.88 -7.68
C ASP A 185 -26.17 1.71 -6.68
N ARG A 186 -24.97 1.30 -6.26
CA ARG A 186 -24.77 0.26 -5.23
C ARG A 186 -25.41 0.67 -3.90
N ILE A 187 -25.13 1.87 -3.41
CA ILE A 187 -25.65 2.36 -2.13
C ILE A 187 -27.19 2.40 -2.17
N LEU A 188 -27.78 2.93 -3.26
CA LEU A 188 -29.23 3.03 -3.39
C LEU A 188 -29.91 1.65 -3.40
N LYS A 189 -29.35 0.69 -4.14
CA LYS A 189 -29.84 -0.69 -4.16
C LYS A 189 -29.80 -1.32 -2.76
N THR A 190 -28.66 -1.21 -2.08
CA THR A 190 -28.50 -1.76 -0.73
C THR A 190 -29.42 -1.09 0.30
N LEU A 191 -29.63 0.23 0.19
CA LEU A 191 -30.60 0.94 1.04
C LEU A 191 -32.02 0.42 0.84
N GLN A 192 -32.43 0.14 -0.39
CA GLN A 192 -33.75 -0.41 -0.66
C GLN A 192 -33.91 -1.79 0.01
N GLU A 193 -32.98 -2.71 -0.28
CA GLU A 193 -32.99 -4.08 0.26
C GLU A 193 -33.05 -4.08 1.80
N TRP A 194 -32.19 -3.30 2.46
CA TRP A 194 -32.11 -3.28 3.92
C TRP A 194 -33.33 -2.63 4.59
N ASN A 195 -33.94 -1.63 3.95
CA ASN A 195 -35.18 -1.04 4.45
C ASN A 195 -36.36 -2.02 4.35
N GLU A 196 -36.45 -2.77 3.24
CA GLU A 196 -37.46 -3.82 3.07
C GLU A 196 -37.33 -4.90 4.15
N GLU A 197 -36.11 -5.39 4.41
CA GLU A 197 -35.85 -6.35 5.49
C GLU A 197 -36.25 -5.84 6.88
N LEU A 198 -35.97 -4.57 7.16
CA LEU A 198 -36.34 -3.94 8.43
C LEU A 198 -37.85 -3.82 8.59
N ASN A 199 -38.55 -3.41 7.53
CA ASN A 199 -40.00 -3.28 7.53
C ASN A 199 -40.68 -4.63 7.76
N ILE A 200 -40.21 -5.70 7.10
CA ILE A 200 -40.73 -7.06 7.30
C ILE A 200 -40.55 -7.53 8.74
N ARG A 201 -39.40 -7.25 9.36
CA ARG A 201 -39.14 -7.63 10.76
C ARG A 201 -40.01 -6.86 11.74
N VAL A 202 -40.18 -5.55 11.53
CA VAL A 202 -41.06 -4.72 12.36
C VAL A 202 -42.51 -5.17 12.24
N ALA A 203 -42.97 -5.57 11.05
CA ALA A 203 -44.33 -6.08 10.85
C ALA A 203 -44.59 -7.47 11.45
N ARG A 204 -43.54 -8.22 11.81
CA ARG A 204 -43.65 -9.56 12.44
C ARG A 204 -43.58 -9.52 13.97
N GLN A 205 -43.24 -8.38 14.57
CA GLN A 205 -43.23 -8.17 16.01
C GLN A 205 -44.56 -7.57 16.47
#